data_AF-A0A9D6U8K6-F1
#
_entry.id   AF-A0A9D6U8K6-F1
#
_cell.length_a   1.000
_cell.length_b   1.000
_cell.length_c   1.000
_cell.angle_alpha   90.00
_cell.angle_beta   90.00
_cell.angle_gamma   90.00
#
_symmetry.space_group_name_H-M   'P 1'
#
loop_
_entity.id
_entity.type
_entity.pdbx_description
1 polymer ?
#
loop_
_entity_poly.entity_id
_entity_poly.type
_entity_poly.pdbx_seq_one_letter_code
_entity_poly.pdbx_strand_id
1 'polypeptide(L)'
;MGNHAAAELLYIEAKNIHKEVMGKKHPSYLFIFWWYCLVLFFLFRIFFSFCSKFNSGYMKKMLIILTSFILLTGCLTVEFKEYKFELNPDKSGTLTIKFINIRAVCENKTAADSVSDADYNELVNAYLNGTRIEDDFANAHVISKRLFEEDGKLCGETVLKFDSISQVNIFQYDPSGPLMLMTNVLNEKYYDSNGNKGPDYFPAVFWDKSVKTLILKNAIATDIDSTKELLGFYRKNKN
;
A
#
# COMPACT_ATOMS: atom_id res chain seq x y z
N MET A 1 8.70 7.71 33.54
CA MET A 1 8.25 8.61 32.45
C MET A 1 9.49 9.23 31.83
N GLY A 2 9.63 9.18 30.50
CA GLY A 2 10.83 9.65 29.80
C GLY A 2 10.93 11.17 29.76
N ASN A 3 12.14 11.72 29.81
CA ASN A 3 12.38 13.16 29.73
C ASN A 3 12.33 13.63 28.26
N HIS A 4 11.12 13.81 27.75
CA HIS A 4 10.87 14.13 26.34
C HIS A 4 11.44 15.50 25.91
N ALA A 5 11.49 16.47 26.82
CA ALA A 5 12.07 17.79 26.55
C ALA A 5 13.60 17.71 26.33
N ALA A 6 14.29 16.87 27.11
CA ALA A 6 15.71 16.60 26.88
C ALA A 6 15.96 15.81 25.59
N ALA A 7 15.05 14.88 25.23
CA ALA A 7 15.14 14.12 23.99
C ALA A 7 14.97 15.01 22.76
N GLU A 8 14.03 15.97 22.78
CA GLU A 8 13.78 16.90 21.68
C GLU A 8 15.03 17.71 21.32
N LEU A 9 15.74 18.24 22.33
CA LEU A 9 16.98 18.98 22.12
C LEU A 9 18.07 18.12 21.46
N LEU A 10 18.24 16.88 21.92
CA LEU A 10 19.20 15.93 21.34
C LEU A 10 18.84 15.54 19.89
N TYR A 11 17.56 15.40 19.56
CA TYR A 11 17.12 15.12 18.20
C TYR A 11 17.35 16.31 17.25
N ILE A 12 17.15 17.53 17.74
CA ILE A 12 17.42 18.75 16.95
C ILE A 12 18.93 18.86 16.66
N GLU A 13 19.77 18.62 17.67
CA GLU A 13 21.23 18.63 17.52
C GLU A 13 21.70 17.56 16.53
N ALA A 14 21.26 16.31 16.71
CA ALA A 14 21.59 15.21 15.81
C ALA A 14 21.13 15.47 14.36
N LYS A 15 19.92 16.02 14.17
CA LYS A 15 19.39 16.40 12.86
C LYS A 15 20.25 17.47 12.18
N ASN A 16 20.73 18.46 12.93
CA ASN A 16 21.56 19.53 12.40
C ASN A 16 22.95 19.02 11.99
N ILE A 17 23.57 18.17 12.82
CA ILE A 17 24.85 17.51 12.50
C ILE A 17 24.70 16.66 11.23
N HIS A 18 23.65 15.83 11.14
CA HIS A 18 23.45 15.00 9.94
C HIS A 18 23.16 15.80 8.67
N LYS A 19 22.46 16.94 8.80
CA LYS A 19 22.21 17.85 7.69
C LYS A 19 23.50 18.49 7.18
N GLU A 20 24.40 18.85 8.08
CA GLU A 20 25.68 19.49 7.75
C GLU A 20 26.68 18.49 7.14
N VAL A 21 26.78 17.30 7.73
CA VAL A 21 27.77 16.29 7.31
C VAL A 21 27.34 15.52 6.05
N MET A 22 26.06 15.18 5.91
CA MET A 22 25.58 14.26 4.86
C MET A 22 24.60 14.89 3.86
N GLY A 23 24.12 16.11 4.13
CA GLY A 23 23.16 16.79 3.28
C GLY A 23 21.72 16.25 3.42
N LYS A 24 20.75 17.08 3.00
CA LYS A 24 19.30 16.82 3.20
C LYS A 24 18.74 15.62 2.43
N LYS A 25 19.46 15.09 1.45
CA LYS A 25 19.00 13.98 0.59
C LYS A 25 19.47 12.61 1.09
N HIS A 26 20.29 12.56 2.15
CA HIS A 26 20.82 11.30 2.65
C HIS A 26 19.74 10.49 3.41
N PRO A 27 19.62 9.16 3.20
CA PRO A 27 18.61 8.32 3.85
C PRO A 27 18.58 8.44 5.39
N SER A 28 19.74 8.58 6.02
CA SER A 28 19.85 8.77 7.48
C SER A 28 19.24 10.09 7.97
N TYR A 29 19.29 11.16 7.17
CA TYR A 29 18.63 12.43 7.51
C TYR A 29 17.10 12.29 7.44
N LEU A 30 16.59 11.55 6.45
CA LEU A 30 15.17 11.24 6.33
C LEU A 30 14.68 10.37 7.49
N PHE A 31 15.48 9.41 7.93
CA PHE A 31 15.15 8.54 9.07
C PHE A 31 15.05 9.31 10.39
N ILE A 32 15.98 10.23 10.65
CA ILE A 32 15.95 11.11 11.84
C ILE A 32 14.77 12.09 11.76
N PHE A 33 14.48 12.61 10.57
CA PHE A 33 13.32 13.46 10.35
C PHE A 33 12.00 12.71 10.62
N TRP A 34 11.90 11.45 10.19
CA TRP A 34 10.73 10.61 10.42
C TRP A 34 10.54 10.30 11.92
N TRP A 35 11.62 9.99 12.64
CA TRP A 35 11.59 9.78 14.09
C TRP A 35 11.25 11.06 14.86
N TYR A 36 11.75 12.22 14.40
CA TYR A 36 11.39 13.53 14.95
C TYR A 36 9.90 13.85 14.75
N CYS A 37 9.33 13.55 13.58
CA CYS A 37 7.89 13.66 13.34
C CYS A 37 7.08 12.73 14.25
N LEU A 38 7.58 11.51 14.52
CA LEU A 38 6.95 10.58 15.46
C LEU A 38 6.94 11.15 16.90
N VAL A 39 8.06 11.71 17.35
CA VAL A 39 8.17 12.35 18.68
C VAL A 39 7.26 13.57 18.78
N LEU A 40 7.19 14.41 17.74
CA LEU A 40 6.23 15.50 17.64
C LEU A 40 4.78 15.01 17.67
N PHE A 41 4.46 13.91 17.00
CA PHE A 41 3.13 13.29 17.07
C PHE A 41 2.77 12.85 18.50
N PHE A 42 3.72 12.24 19.23
CA PHE A 42 3.51 11.90 20.64
C PHE A 42 3.39 13.12 21.55
N LEU A 43 4.19 14.18 21.33
CA LEU A 43 4.06 15.44 22.05
C LEU A 43 2.73 16.14 21.76
N PHE A 44 2.27 16.09 20.50
CA PHE A 44 0.96 16.60 20.09
C PHE A 44 -0.17 15.80 20.77
N ARG A 45 0.00 14.49 20.95
CA ARG A 45 -0.95 13.62 21.65
C ARG A 45 -0.99 13.89 23.17
N ILE A 46 0.16 14.22 23.77
CA ILE A 46 0.23 14.69 25.17
C ILE A 46 -0.40 16.07 25.32
N PHE A 47 -0.15 16.98 24.37
CA PHE A 47 -0.78 18.29 24.30
C PHE A 47 -2.29 18.18 24.10
N PHE A 48 -2.77 17.20 23.33
CA PHE A 48 -4.19 16.86 23.16
C PHE A 48 -4.83 16.37 24.46
N SER A 49 -4.11 15.53 25.23
CA SER A 49 -4.53 15.12 26.58
C SER A 49 -4.61 16.32 27.54
N PHE A 50 -3.72 17.30 27.39
CA PHE A 50 -3.73 18.55 28.15
C PHE A 50 -4.88 19.49 27.72
N CYS A 51 -5.12 19.64 26.42
CA CYS A 51 -6.23 20.41 25.85
C CYS A 51 -7.60 19.84 26.21
N SER A 52 -7.74 18.51 26.37
CA SER A 52 -8.98 17.87 26.82
C SER A 52 -9.42 18.30 28.23
N LYS A 53 -8.51 18.85 29.04
CA LYS A 53 -8.79 19.42 30.36
C LYS A 53 -9.26 20.89 30.32
N PHE A 54 -9.13 21.60 29.19
CA PHE A 54 -9.59 22.98 29.05
C PHE A 54 -10.96 23.04 28.36
N ASN A 55 -11.98 23.37 29.14
CA ASN A 55 -13.39 23.38 28.74
C ASN A 55 -13.75 24.68 27.98
N SER A 56 -13.19 24.87 26.78
CA SER A 56 -13.61 25.93 25.86
C SER A 56 -14.38 25.35 24.67
N GLY A 57 -15.57 25.88 24.42
CA GLY A 57 -16.48 25.41 23.36
C GLY A 57 -15.88 25.47 21.95
N TYR A 58 -14.88 26.32 21.73
CA TYR A 58 -14.15 26.40 20.46
C TYR A 58 -13.17 25.23 20.27
N MET A 59 -12.52 24.76 21.33
CA MET A 59 -11.62 23.61 21.26
C MET A 59 -12.38 22.31 21.03
N LYS A 60 -13.60 22.14 21.55
CA LYS A 60 -14.46 20.99 21.24
C LYS A 60 -14.87 20.95 19.76
N LYS A 61 -15.19 22.11 19.16
CA LYS A 61 -15.51 22.21 17.72
C LYS A 61 -14.28 21.93 16.84
N MET A 62 -13.10 22.45 17.20
CA MET A 62 -11.84 22.12 16.53
C MET A 62 -11.46 20.64 16.68
N LEU A 63 -11.69 20.04 17.86
CA LEU A 63 -11.47 18.61 18.11
C LEU A 63 -12.35 17.75 17.21
N ILE A 64 -13.65 18.08 17.12
CA ILE A 64 -14.64 17.37 16.28
C ILE A 64 -14.25 17.46 14.80
N ILE A 65 -13.80 18.63 14.32
CA ILE A 65 -13.35 18.82 12.94
C ILE A 65 -12.05 18.03 12.66
N LEU A 66 -11.10 18.01 13.60
CA LEU A 66 -9.84 17.28 13.46
C LEU A 66 -10.04 15.75 13.54
N THR A 67 -10.92 15.25 14.42
CA THR A 67 -11.32 13.84 14.43
C THR A 67 -12.14 13.48 13.18
N SER A 68 -12.98 14.38 12.66
CA SER A 68 -13.70 14.17 11.40
C SER A 68 -12.76 14.10 10.18
N PHE A 69 -11.57 14.70 10.27
CA PHE A 69 -10.53 14.61 9.25
C PHE A 69 -9.71 13.31 9.36
N ILE A 70 -9.76 12.63 10.50
CA ILE A 70 -9.09 11.33 10.76
C ILE A 70 -10.04 10.15 10.43
N LEU A 71 -11.35 10.39 10.36
CA LEU A 71 -12.39 9.36 10.18
C LEU A 71 -12.60 8.89 8.73
N LEU A 72 -11.85 9.40 7.75
CA LEU A 72 -11.98 9.00 6.33
C LEU A 72 -10.89 8.01 5.89
N THR A 73 -10.60 7.02 6.73
CA THR A 73 -9.71 5.91 6.35
C THR A 73 -10.50 4.61 6.29
N GLY A 74 -11.55 4.58 5.47
CA GLY A 74 -11.99 3.29 4.96
C GLY A 74 -10.81 2.69 4.18
N CYS A 75 -10.09 1.72 4.74
CA CYS A 75 -9.05 1.02 4.01
C CYS A 75 -9.68 -0.17 3.28
N LEU A 76 -9.53 -0.23 1.96
CA LEU A 76 -9.78 -1.45 1.22
C LEU A 76 -8.64 -2.44 1.45
N THR A 77 -9.00 -3.71 1.48
CA THR A 77 -8.06 -4.83 1.45
C THR A 77 -8.50 -5.86 0.42
N VAL A 78 -7.63 -6.80 0.10
CA VAL A 78 -7.87 -7.89 -0.83
C VAL A 78 -7.39 -9.19 -0.23
N GLU A 79 -7.96 -10.32 -0.66
CA GLU A 79 -7.47 -11.63 -0.24
C GLU A 79 -6.16 -11.96 -0.95
N PHE A 80 -6.16 -11.82 -2.28
CA PHE A 80 -4.99 -12.04 -3.11
C PHE A 80 -4.74 -10.90 -4.10
N LYS A 81 -3.48 -10.75 -4.46
CA LYS A 81 -3.07 -10.07 -5.69
C LYS A 81 -2.38 -11.05 -6.61
N GLU A 82 -2.76 -11.01 -7.87
CA GLU A 82 -2.13 -11.79 -8.92
C GLU A 82 -1.51 -10.84 -9.94
N TYR A 83 -0.22 -11.02 -10.19
CA TYR A 83 0.59 -10.26 -11.12
C TYR A 83 0.86 -11.15 -12.33
N LYS A 84 0.38 -10.74 -13.49
CA LYS A 84 0.65 -11.41 -14.77
C LYS A 84 1.46 -10.47 -15.64
N PHE A 85 2.69 -10.87 -15.94
CA PHE A 85 3.60 -10.14 -16.83
C PHE A 85 3.62 -10.83 -18.18
N GLU A 86 3.32 -10.11 -19.25
CA GLU A 86 3.39 -10.61 -20.63
C GLU A 86 4.52 -9.87 -21.35
N LEU A 87 5.58 -10.59 -21.68
CA LEU A 87 6.83 -10.05 -22.22
C LEU A 87 6.88 -10.16 -23.74
N ASN A 88 7.26 -9.07 -24.37
CA ASN A 88 7.67 -9.00 -25.76
C ASN A 88 9.14 -9.44 -25.92
N PRO A 89 9.59 -9.77 -27.16
CA PRO A 89 10.98 -10.15 -27.41
C PRO A 89 12.03 -9.10 -27.01
N ASP A 90 11.66 -7.82 -26.99
CA ASP A 90 12.51 -6.70 -26.58
C ASP A 90 12.48 -6.43 -25.06
N LYS A 91 11.78 -7.28 -24.29
CA LYS A 91 11.55 -7.15 -22.83
C LYS A 91 10.68 -5.96 -22.41
N SER A 92 9.99 -5.31 -23.36
CA SER A 92 8.81 -4.50 -23.05
C SER A 92 7.60 -5.41 -22.81
N GLY A 93 6.47 -4.87 -22.37
CA GLY A 93 5.29 -5.70 -22.18
C GLY A 93 4.14 -5.05 -21.44
N THR A 94 3.27 -5.91 -20.93
CA THR A 94 2.13 -5.53 -20.11
C THR A 94 2.14 -6.26 -18.78
N LEU A 95 1.87 -5.51 -17.70
CA LEU A 95 1.64 -6.04 -16.37
C LEU A 95 0.14 -5.91 -16.07
N THR A 96 -0.52 -7.04 -15.84
CA THR A 96 -1.87 -7.08 -15.30
C THR A 96 -1.80 -7.38 -13.81
N ILE A 97 -2.32 -6.48 -12.99
CA ILE A 97 -2.49 -6.67 -11.55
C ILE A 97 -3.96 -6.94 -11.30
N LYS A 98 -4.27 -8.15 -10.87
CA LYS A 98 -5.61 -8.59 -10.51
C LYS A 98 -5.75 -8.64 -9.00
N PHE A 99 -6.77 -7.95 -8.52
CA PHE A 99 -7.15 -7.85 -7.12
C PHE A 99 -8.32 -8.77 -6.87
N ILE A 100 -8.13 -9.78 -6.03
CA ILE A 100 -9.10 -10.86 -5.83
C ILE A 100 -9.74 -10.68 -4.46
N ASN A 101 -11.08 -10.65 -4.45
CA ASN A 101 -11.90 -10.47 -3.25
C ASN A 101 -11.62 -9.13 -2.56
N ILE A 102 -12.01 -8.02 -3.21
CA ILE A 102 -11.92 -6.67 -2.63
C ILE A 102 -12.93 -6.54 -1.49
N ARG A 103 -12.44 -6.12 -0.33
CA ARG A 103 -13.19 -6.06 0.94
C ARG A 103 -12.90 -4.75 1.66
N ALA A 104 -13.87 -4.27 2.44
CA ALA A 104 -13.66 -3.13 3.34
C ALA A 104 -13.12 -3.63 4.68
N VAL A 105 -12.08 -2.99 5.20
CA VAL A 105 -11.61 -3.21 6.57
C VAL A 105 -12.55 -2.50 7.53
N CYS A 106 -13.01 -3.20 8.57
CA CYS A 106 -13.89 -2.64 9.61
C CYS A 106 -13.10 -2.48 10.92
N GLU A 107 -12.92 -1.25 11.41
CA GLU A 107 -12.16 -0.98 12.64
C GLU A 107 -12.78 -1.60 13.90
N ASN A 108 -14.09 -1.85 13.89
CA ASN A 108 -14.80 -2.55 14.96
C ASN A 108 -15.67 -3.67 14.36
N LYS A 109 -15.62 -4.87 14.94
CA LYS A 109 -16.43 -6.03 14.49
C LYS A 109 -17.94 -5.76 14.48
N THR A 110 -18.42 -4.83 15.30
CA THR A 110 -19.81 -4.34 15.36
C THR A 110 -20.14 -3.26 14.30
N ALA A 111 -19.14 -2.75 13.58
CA ALA A 111 -19.26 -1.76 12.51
C ALA A 111 -19.26 -2.38 11.10
N ALA A 112 -19.20 -3.71 10.99
CA ALA A 112 -19.38 -4.39 9.70
C ALA A 112 -20.74 -4.03 9.07
N ASP A 113 -21.76 -3.73 9.87
CA ASP A 113 -23.08 -3.30 9.39
C ASP A 113 -23.13 -1.81 9.00
N SER A 114 -22.10 -1.01 9.29
CA SER A 114 -22.12 0.45 9.09
C SER A 114 -21.47 0.92 7.79
N VAL A 115 -20.95 0.03 6.93
CA VAL A 115 -20.46 0.45 5.59
C VAL A 115 -21.68 0.93 4.78
N SER A 116 -21.80 2.25 4.64
CA SER A 116 -22.86 2.90 3.90
C SER A 116 -22.58 2.90 2.39
N ASP A 117 -23.61 3.19 1.58
CA ASP A 117 -23.43 3.36 0.13
C ASP A 117 -22.42 4.51 -0.19
N ALA A 118 -22.32 5.52 0.70
CA ALA A 118 -21.35 6.62 0.57
C ALA A 118 -19.92 6.14 0.79
N ASP A 119 -19.70 5.31 1.82
CA ASP A 119 -18.38 4.71 2.11
C ASP A 119 -17.94 3.80 0.96
N TYR A 120 -18.85 3.01 0.38
CA TYR A 120 -18.54 2.16 -0.79
C TYR A 120 -18.03 2.98 -1.98
N ASN A 121 -18.70 4.08 -2.33
CA ASN A 121 -18.33 4.90 -3.48
C ASN A 121 -16.99 5.60 -3.27
N GLU A 122 -16.71 6.09 -2.07
CA GLU A 122 -15.40 6.67 -1.73
C GLU A 122 -14.28 5.62 -1.84
N LEU A 123 -14.51 4.43 -1.30
CA LEU A 123 -13.56 3.31 -1.33
C LEU A 123 -13.23 2.88 -2.76
N VAL A 124 -14.26 2.68 -3.59
CA VAL A 124 -14.11 2.30 -4.99
C VAL A 124 -13.43 3.42 -5.79
N ASN A 125 -13.78 4.69 -5.55
CA ASN A 125 -13.13 5.82 -6.21
C ASN A 125 -11.66 5.93 -5.83
N ALA A 126 -11.28 5.74 -4.56
CA ALA A 126 -9.88 5.70 -4.16
C ALA A 126 -9.11 4.57 -4.87
N TYR A 127 -9.79 3.49 -5.25
CA TYR A 127 -9.18 2.35 -5.92
C TYR A 127 -9.07 2.51 -7.44
N LEU A 128 -10.17 2.91 -8.09
CA LEU A 128 -10.26 3.09 -9.53
C LEU A 128 -9.62 4.42 -9.98
N ASN A 129 -9.79 5.49 -9.21
CA ASN A 129 -9.35 6.83 -9.57
C ASN A 129 -8.14 7.31 -8.75
N GLY A 130 -7.71 6.56 -7.74
CA GLY A 130 -6.50 6.89 -6.99
C GLY A 130 -5.21 6.59 -7.77
N THR A 131 -4.10 7.12 -7.28
CA THR A 131 -2.77 7.07 -7.93
C THR A 131 -1.86 5.97 -7.39
N ARG A 132 -2.35 5.12 -6.48
CA ARG A 132 -1.50 4.18 -5.73
C ARG A 132 -0.70 3.24 -6.65
N ILE A 133 -1.30 2.78 -7.75
CA ILE A 133 -0.62 1.89 -8.70
C ILE A 133 0.43 2.65 -9.50
N GLU A 134 0.15 3.89 -9.86
CA GLU A 134 1.08 4.82 -10.48
C GLU A 134 2.25 5.14 -9.53
N ASP A 135 2.01 5.24 -8.22
CA ASP A 135 3.05 5.46 -7.21
C ASP A 135 3.94 4.22 -7.03
N ASP A 136 3.34 3.02 -6.95
CA ASP A 136 4.05 1.74 -6.83
C ASP A 136 4.87 1.40 -8.09
N PHE A 137 4.43 1.88 -9.26
CA PHE A 137 5.06 1.65 -10.58
C PHE A 137 5.28 2.97 -11.34
N ALA A 138 6.02 3.90 -10.73
CA ALA A 138 6.23 5.28 -11.25
C ALA A 138 6.73 5.40 -12.70
N ASN A 139 7.33 4.34 -13.25
CA ASN A 139 7.87 4.32 -14.62
C ASN A 139 7.05 3.46 -15.58
N ALA A 140 5.90 2.91 -15.16
CA ALA A 140 4.98 2.18 -16.01
C ALA A 140 3.71 3.01 -16.26
N HIS A 141 3.08 2.81 -17.42
CA HIS A 141 1.91 3.57 -17.83
C HIS A 141 0.64 2.76 -17.61
N VAL A 142 -0.23 3.20 -16.70
CA VAL A 142 -1.55 2.56 -16.52
C VAL A 142 -2.40 2.79 -17.78
N ILE A 143 -2.90 1.71 -18.37
CA ILE A 143 -3.73 1.74 -19.59
C ILE A 143 -5.20 1.46 -19.30
N SER A 144 -5.51 0.72 -18.23
CA SER A 144 -6.90 0.44 -17.84
C SER A 144 -7.01 0.09 -16.36
N LYS A 145 -8.16 0.42 -15.78
CA LYS A 145 -8.61 0.00 -14.45
C LYS A 145 -10.07 -0.43 -14.59
N ARG A 146 -10.45 -1.57 -14.03
CA ARG A 146 -11.85 -2.04 -14.03
C ARG A 146 -12.18 -2.87 -12.80
N LEU A 147 -13.46 -2.83 -12.41
CA LEU A 147 -14.06 -3.75 -11.44
C LEU A 147 -14.99 -4.73 -12.14
N PHE A 148 -14.99 -5.97 -11.68
CA PHE A 148 -15.83 -7.04 -12.22
C PHE A 148 -16.14 -8.06 -11.14
N GLU A 149 -17.17 -8.85 -11.39
CA GLU A 149 -17.49 -10.02 -10.59
C GLU A 149 -16.86 -11.26 -11.23
N GLU A 150 -16.21 -12.08 -10.41
CA GLU A 150 -15.66 -13.38 -10.81
C GLU A 150 -15.75 -14.33 -9.62
N ASP A 151 -16.18 -15.57 -9.84
CA ASP A 151 -16.33 -16.60 -8.81
C ASP A 151 -17.11 -16.14 -7.56
N GLY A 152 -18.14 -15.30 -7.75
CA GLY A 152 -18.93 -14.75 -6.65
C GLY A 152 -18.16 -13.80 -5.74
N LYS A 153 -17.06 -13.21 -6.22
CA LYS A 153 -16.24 -12.22 -5.50
C LYS A 153 -16.13 -10.93 -6.31
N LEU A 154 -15.98 -9.80 -5.61
CA LEU A 154 -15.62 -8.54 -6.27
C LEU A 154 -14.13 -8.55 -6.57
N CYS A 155 -13.79 -8.39 -7.84
CA CYS A 155 -12.43 -8.33 -8.34
C CYS A 155 -12.15 -6.98 -9.03
N GLY A 156 -10.88 -6.61 -9.03
CA GLY A 156 -10.36 -5.47 -9.76
C GLY A 156 -9.22 -5.89 -10.67
N GLU A 157 -9.02 -5.16 -11.76
CA GLU A 157 -7.89 -5.34 -12.65
C GLU A 157 -7.34 -3.98 -13.04
N THR A 158 -6.02 -3.85 -12.91
CA THR A 158 -5.26 -2.73 -13.45
C THR A 158 -4.25 -3.27 -14.44
N VAL A 159 -4.23 -2.72 -15.66
CA VAL A 159 -3.23 -3.08 -16.67
C VAL A 159 -2.29 -1.91 -16.86
N LEU A 160 -0.99 -2.21 -16.86
CA LEU A 160 0.09 -1.28 -17.11
C LEU A 160 0.89 -1.71 -18.33
N LYS A 161 1.38 -0.74 -19.09
CA LYS A 161 2.41 -0.94 -20.11
C LYS A 161 3.77 -0.52 -19.55
N PHE A 162 4.78 -1.31 -19.84
CA PHE A 162 6.17 -1.00 -19.50
C PHE A 162 7.08 -1.22 -20.70
N ASP A 163 8.15 -0.43 -20.78
CA ASP A 163 9.14 -0.49 -21.85
C ASP A 163 10.36 -1.34 -21.46
N SER A 164 10.55 -1.60 -20.16
CA SER A 164 11.61 -2.44 -19.63
C SER A 164 11.15 -3.22 -18.40
N ILE A 165 11.58 -4.49 -18.29
CA ILE A 165 11.36 -5.35 -17.12
C ILE A 165 11.75 -4.72 -15.78
N SER A 166 12.74 -3.82 -15.76
CA SER A 166 13.15 -3.11 -14.54
C SER A 166 12.07 -2.17 -13.99
N GLN A 167 11.19 -1.64 -14.85
CA GLN A 167 10.07 -0.77 -14.43
C GLN A 167 9.00 -1.52 -13.65
N VAL A 168 9.03 -2.86 -13.71
CA VAL A 168 8.08 -3.75 -13.03
C VAL A 168 8.79 -4.71 -12.07
N ASN A 169 9.96 -4.31 -11.55
CA ASN A 169 10.73 -5.03 -10.53
C ASN A 169 11.20 -6.43 -10.95
N ILE A 170 11.26 -6.70 -12.26
CA ILE A 170 11.87 -7.92 -12.79
C ILE A 170 13.33 -7.61 -13.14
N PHE A 171 14.21 -8.49 -12.66
CA PHE A 171 15.66 -8.40 -12.81
C PHE A 171 16.18 -9.56 -13.64
N GLN A 172 17.20 -9.28 -14.44
CA GLN A 172 17.95 -10.31 -15.17
C GLN A 172 19.42 -9.87 -15.20
N TYR A 173 20.28 -10.58 -14.49
CA TYR A 173 21.70 -10.21 -14.40
C TYR A 173 22.46 -10.55 -15.68
N ASP A 174 22.33 -11.80 -16.14
CA ASP A 174 22.89 -12.29 -17.40
C ASP A 174 21.76 -12.47 -18.42
N PRO A 175 21.86 -11.92 -19.66
CA PRO A 175 20.87 -12.14 -20.72
C PRO A 175 20.54 -13.62 -21.01
N SER A 176 21.48 -14.52 -20.71
CA SER A 176 21.33 -15.96 -20.85
C SER A 176 20.75 -16.65 -19.60
N GLY A 177 20.69 -15.94 -18.47
CA GLY A 177 20.19 -16.42 -17.18
C GLY A 177 18.69 -16.18 -16.97
N PRO A 178 18.13 -16.65 -15.84
CA PRO A 178 16.71 -16.55 -15.55
C PRO A 178 16.27 -15.12 -15.23
N LEU A 179 14.98 -14.85 -15.45
CA LEU A 179 14.29 -13.69 -14.93
C LEU A 179 14.01 -13.89 -13.44
N MET A 180 14.10 -12.83 -12.65
CA MET A 180 13.96 -12.89 -11.19
C MET A 180 13.13 -11.73 -10.67
N LEU A 181 12.24 -12.00 -9.72
CA LEU A 181 11.54 -10.98 -8.95
C LEU A 181 11.60 -11.34 -7.48
N MET A 182 11.98 -10.38 -6.62
CA MET A 182 11.99 -10.61 -5.18
C MET A 182 10.59 -10.48 -4.59
N THR A 183 10.14 -11.49 -3.85
CA THR A 183 8.77 -11.57 -3.35
C THR A 183 8.46 -10.54 -2.26
N ASN A 184 9.50 -9.96 -1.64
CA ASN A 184 9.37 -8.96 -0.58
C ASN A 184 9.33 -7.50 -1.07
N VAL A 185 9.60 -7.23 -2.35
CA VAL A 185 9.65 -5.85 -2.90
C VAL A 185 8.32 -5.13 -2.72
N LEU A 186 7.21 -5.85 -2.78
CA LEU A 186 5.86 -5.30 -2.68
C LEU A 186 5.32 -5.27 -1.24
N ASN A 187 6.10 -5.75 -0.25
CA ASN A 187 5.66 -5.94 1.14
C ASN A 187 4.41 -6.84 1.27
N GLU A 188 4.34 -7.88 0.45
CA GLU A 188 3.22 -8.84 0.38
C GLU A 188 3.72 -10.25 0.68
N LYS A 189 2.81 -11.15 1.08
CA LYS A 189 3.17 -12.53 1.39
C LYS A 189 3.08 -13.38 0.12
N TYR A 190 4.19 -13.99 -0.29
CA TYR A 190 4.19 -14.98 -1.39
C TYR A 190 3.14 -16.08 -1.15
N TYR A 191 2.36 -16.40 -2.19
CA TYR A 191 1.38 -17.48 -2.17
C TYR A 191 1.69 -18.55 -3.22
N ASP A 192 1.81 -18.17 -4.50
CA ASP A 192 2.03 -19.11 -5.60
C ASP A 192 2.69 -18.45 -6.82
N SER A 193 3.26 -19.23 -7.73
CA SER A 193 3.81 -18.76 -9.01
C SER A 193 3.99 -19.88 -10.03
N ASN A 194 3.97 -19.54 -11.32
CA ASN A 194 4.43 -20.45 -12.38
C ASN A 194 5.96 -20.52 -12.56
N GLY A 195 6.72 -19.86 -11.68
CA GLY A 195 8.18 -19.93 -11.60
C GLY A 195 8.65 -20.77 -10.43
N ASN A 196 9.96 -20.90 -10.27
CA ASN A 196 10.58 -21.61 -9.17
C ASN A 196 10.88 -20.64 -8.01
N LYS A 197 10.29 -20.89 -6.84
CA LYS A 197 10.62 -20.13 -5.63
C LYS A 197 12.04 -20.47 -5.18
N GLY A 198 12.83 -19.45 -4.89
CA GLY A 198 14.12 -19.55 -4.24
C GLY A 198 14.01 -19.99 -2.77
N PRO A 199 15.15 -20.27 -2.13
CA PRO A 199 15.19 -20.59 -0.71
C PRO A 199 14.74 -19.41 0.15
N ASP A 200 14.29 -19.65 1.38
CA ASP A 200 13.68 -18.59 2.21
C ASP A 200 14.64 -17.43 2.56
N TYR A 201 15.96 -17.67 2.62
CA TYR A 201 16.96 -16.61 2.80
C TYR A 201 17.18 -15.75 1.55
N PHE A 202 16.68 -16.18 0.41
CA PHE A 202 16.68 -15.46 -0.86
C PHE A 202 15.27 -15.48 -1.46
N PRO A 203 14.35 -14.66 -0.91
CA PRO A 203 12.92 -14.70 -1.22
C PRO A 203 12.67 -14.09 -2.60
N ALA A 204 12.93 -14.89 -3.64
CA ALA A 204 12.75 -14.54 -5.04
C ALA A 204 12.06 -15.67 -5.79
N VAL A 205 11.40 -15.33 -6.88
CA VAL A 205 10.91 -16.29 -7.86
C VAL A 205 11.75 -16.16 -9.11
N PHE A 206 12.09 -17.31 -9.69
CA PHE A 206 12.87 -17.43 -10.91
C PHE A 206 12.02 -18.00 -12.04
N TRP A 207 12.13 -17.40 -13.22
CA TRP A 207 11.54 -17.90 -14.46
C TRP A 207 12.64 -18.11 -15.49
N ASP A 208 12.50 -19.18 -16.29
CA ASP A 208 13.42 -19.39 -17.41
C ASP A 208 13.32 -18.22 -18.41
N LYS A 209 14.43 -17.87 -19.05
CA LYS A 209 14.50 -16.74 -20.00
C LYS A 209 13.54 -16.87 -21.20
N SER A 210 13.12 -18.08 -21.54
CA SER A 210 12.22 -18.35 -22.66
C SER A 210 10.74 -18.11 -22.32
N VAL A 211 10.41 -17.96 -21.03
CA VAL A 211 9.04 -17.74 -20.57
C VAL A 211 8.57 -16.36 -20.97
N LYS A 212 7.45 -16.31 -21.71
CA LYS A 212 6.79 -15.07 -22.13
C LYS A 212 5.75 -14.56 -21.13
N THR A 213 5.26 -15.43 -20.26
CA THR A 213 4.21 -15.10 -19.30
C THR A 213 4.63 -15.51 -17.89
N LEU A 214 4.86 -14.51 -17.03
CA LEU A 214 5.24 -14.71 -15.64
C LEU A 214 4.01 -14.44 -14.78
N ILE A 215 3.74 -15.33 -13.83
CA ILE A 215 2.60 -15.24 -12.92
C ILE A 215 3.13 -15.30 -11.50
N LEU A 216 2.78 -14.32 -10.69
CA LEU A 216 3.04 -14.30 -9.25
C LEU A 216 1.74 -13.99 -8.52
N LYS A 217 1.40 -14.81 -7.53
CA LYS A 217 0.24 -14.61 -6.66
C LYS A 217 0.72 -14.41 -5.23
N ASN A 218 0.24 -13.35 -4.61
CA ASN A 218 0.53 -12.98 -3.22
C ASN A 218 -0.76 -12.91 -2.41
N ALA A 219 -0.68 -13.26 -1.13
CA ALA A 219 -1.72 -13.05 -0.13
C ALA A 219 -1.50 -11.71 0.59
N ILE A 220 -2.59 -10.98 0.83
CA ILE A 220 -2.56 -9.65 1.47
C ILE A 220 -3.27 -9.68 2.83
N ALA A 221 -4.60 -9.84 2.84
CA ALA A 221 -5.37 -9.89 4.07
C ALA A 221 -5.11 -11.20 4.83
N THR A 222 -4.73 -11.09 6.10
CA THR A 222 -4.53 -12.23 7.00
C THR A 222 -5.66 -12.39 8.02
N ASP A 223 -6.42 -11.31 8.29
CA ASP A 223 -7.61 -11.32 9.13
C ASP A 223 -8.84 -10.97 8.26
N ILE A 224 -9.47 -12.00 7.70
CA ILE A 224 -10.67 -11.85 6.87
C ILE A 224 -11.90 -11.58 7.75
N ASP A 225 -11.87 -11.98 9.02
CA ASP A 225 -13.02 -11.90 9.93
C ASP A 225 -13.36 -10.45 10.34
N SER A 226 -12.41 -9.53 10.22
CA SER A 226 -12.61 -8.09 10.43
C SER A 226 -12.93 -7.32 9.14
N THR A 227 -13.32 -8.01 8.07
CA THR A 227 -13.55 -7.40 6.75
C THR A 227 -14.93 -7.72 6.18
N LYS A 228 -15.53 -6.75 5.47
CA LYS A 228 -16.85 -6.87 4.84
C LYS A 228 -16.74 -7.09 3.33
N GLU A 229 -17.57 -7.97 2.80
CA GLU A 229 -17.73 -8.17 1.36
C GLU A 229 -18.39 -6.99 0.66
N LEU A 230 -17.83 -6.60 -0.48
CA LEU A 230 -18.31 -5.46 -1.25
C LEU A 230 -19.07 -5.86 -2.53
N LEU A 231 -19.18 -7.16 -2.83
CA LEU A 231 -19.84 -7.62 -4.05
C LEU A 231 -21.32 -7.24 -4.11
N GLY A 232 -22.04 -7.34 -2.99
CA GLY A 232 -23.45 -6.93 -2.92
C GLY A 232 -23.65 -5.45 -3.29
N PHE A 233 -22.75 -4.59 -2.81
CA PHE A 233 -22.76 -3.16 -3.13
C PHE A 233 -22.41 -2.91 -4.60
N TYR A 234 -21.43 -3.64 -5.16
CA TYR A 234 -21.10 -3.55 -6.59
C TYR A 234 -22.28 -3.91 -7.49
N ARG A 235 -22.99 -5.01 -7.19
CA ARG A 235 -24.18 -5.42 -7.94
C ARG A 235 -25.29 -4.36 -7.91
N LYS A 236 -25.50 -3.71 -6.75
CA LYS A 236 -26.51 -2.65 -6.58
C LYS A 236 -26.20 -1.39 -7.39
N ASN A 237 -24.92 -0.96 -7.42
CA ASN A 237 -24.50 0.30 -8.07
C ASN A 237 -24.16 0.15 -9.56
N LYS A 238 -24.16 -1.07 -10.11
CA LYS A 238 -23.96 -1.33 -11.55
C LYS A 238 -25.23 -1.11 -12.38
N ASN A 239 -26.40 -1.15 -11.74
CA ASN A 239 -27.72 -0.93 -12.33
C ASN A 239 -28.17 0.51 -12.08
#